data_AF-A0A1S8LD54-F1
#
_entry.id   AF-A0A1S8LD54-F1
#
_cell.length_a   1.000
_cell.length_b   1.000
_cell.length_c   1.000
_cell.angle_alpha   90.00
_cell.angle_beta   90.00
_cell.angle_gamma   90.00
#
_symmetry.space_group_name_H-M   'P 1'
#
loop_
_entity.id
_entity.type
_entity.pdbx_description
1 polymer ?
#
loop_
_entity_poly.entity_id
_entity_poly.type
_entity_poly.pdbx_seq_one_letter_code
_entity_poly.pdbx_strand_id
1 'polypeptide(L)'
;MDNKEILEFMVDEAVSDLKEINYDKDLFVIKFHYNFDEYEMKAAKAFADEECSSKDEKDTWYSEYYMPFLSDIAKDNVEASVEDCADEFSIKAECLVHDCTDEKNKFSEALVIFSEGNKSFDIDKIAKEIGF
;
A
#
# COMPACT_ATOMS: atom_id res chain seq x y z
N MET A 1 -3.22 -16.56 15.69
CA MET A 1 -3.49 -15.77 14.47
C MET A 1 -3.99 -16.71 13.38
N ASP A 2 -5.09 -16.38 12.69
CA ASP A 2 -5.56 -17.16 11.53
C ASP A 2 -5.25 -16.40 10.24
N ASN A 3 -4.20 -16.84 9.54
CA ASN A 3 -3.74 -16.17 8.31
C ASN A 3 -4.80 -16.17 7.20
N LYS A 4 -5.68 -17.19 7.19
CA LYS A 4 -6.71 -17.29 6.15
C LYS A 4 -7.78 -16.23 6.34
N GLU A 5 -8.22 -16.01 7.58
CA GLU A 5 -9.20 -14.95 7.89
C GLU A 5 -8.61 -13.56 7.61
N ILE A 6 -7.33 -13.34 7.92
CA ILE A 6 -6.61 -12.09 7.57
C ILE A 6 -6.58 -11.88 6.05
N LEU A 7 -6.27 -12.92 5.27
CA LEU A 7 -6.29 -12.81 3.81
C LEU A 7 -7.69 -12.52 3.27
N GLU A 8 -8.71 -13.18 3.80
CA GLU A 8 -10.11 -12.94 3.40
C GLU A 8 -10.56 -11.51 3.75
N PHE A 9 -10.02 -10.91 4.81
CA PHE A 9 -10.24 -9.51 5.17
C PHE A 9 -9.51 -8.54 4.23
N MET A 10 -8.23 -8.80 3.95
CA MET A 10 -7.39 -7.93 3.13
C MET A 10 -7.70 -8.00 1.63
N VAL A 11 -8.29 -9.09 1.15
CA VAL A 11 -8.60 -9.25 -0.28
C VAL A 11 -9.89 -8.52 -0.63
N ASP A 12 -9.75 -7.41 -1.35
CA ASP A 12 -10.85 -6.66 -1.94
C ASP A 12 -10.63 -6.45 -3.46
N GLU A 13 -11.43 -5.56 -4.08
CA GLU A 13 -11.30 -5.24 -5.50
C GLU A 13 -10.05 -4.41 -5.84
N ALA A 14 -9.47 -3.70 -4.86
CA ALA A 14 -8.26 -2.91 -5.02
C ALA A 14 -7.00 -3.77 -4.91
N VAL A 15 -7.04 -4.91 -4.22
CA VAL A 15 -5.88 -5.79 -4.04
C VAL A 15 -5.70 -6.78 -5.20
N SER A 16 -4.48 -6.85 -5.75
CA SER A 16 -4.08 -7.84 -6.76
C SER A 16 -2.65 -8.34 -6.55
N ASP A 17 -2.24 -9.39 -7.28
CA ASP A 17 -0.90 -10.01 -7.19
C ASP A 17 -0.45 -10.32 -5.75
N LEU A 18 -1.41 -10.71 -4.89
CA LEU A 18 -1.15 -11.04 -3.51
C LEU A 18 -0.25 -12.28 -3.41
N LYS A 19 0.83 -12.16 -2.64
CA LYS A 19 1.83 -13.19 -2.39
C LYS A 19 2.16 -13.25 -0.90
N GLU A 20 2.15 -14.46 -0.36
CA GLU A 20 2.68 -14.73 0.96
C GLU A 20 4.20 -14.92 0.90
N ILE A 21 4.93 -14.29 1.81
CA ILE A 21 6.38 -14.40 1.93
C ILE A 21 6.72 -15.25 3.15
N ASN A 22 7.35 -16.41 2.92
CA ASN A 22 7.81 -17.27 4.00
C ASN A 22 9.11 -16.69 4.60
N TYR A 23 8.99 -16.04 5.75
CA TYR A 23 10.09 -15.34 6.42
C TYR A 23 10.36 -15.88 7.83
N ASP A 24 9.37 -15.78 8.74
CA ASP A 24 9.42 -16.34 10.09
C ASP A 24 8.07 -16.99 10.40
N LYS A 25 8.07 -18.13 11.09
CA LYS A 25 6.85 -18.87 11.47
C LYS A 25 5.90 -18.07 12.36
N ASP A 26 6.42 -17.03 13.01
CA ASP A 26 5.74 -16.20 13.99
C ASP A 26 5.17 -14.92 13.37
N LEU A 27 5.50 -14.65 12.11
CA LEU A 27 5.07 -13.50 11.34
C LEU A 27 4.25 -13.98 10.14
N PHE A 28 3.23 -13.22 9.79
CA PHE A 28 2.55 -13.40 8.52
C PHE A 28 2.86 -12.20 7.64
N VAL A 29 3.62 -12.46 6.57
CA VAL A 29 4.14 -11.42 5.69
C VAL A 29 3.47 -11.58 4.33
N ILE A 30 2.80 -10.53 3.87
CA ILE A 30 2.16 -10.49 2.55
C ILE A 30 2.69 -9.32 1.75
N LYS A 31 2.80 -9.52 0.44
CA LYS A 31 3.06 -8.49 -0.55
C LYS A 31 1.90 -8.47 -1.53
N PHE A 32 1.43 -7.30 -1.94
CA PHE A 32 0.39 -7.17 -2.95
C PHE A 32 0.52 -5.86 -3.72
N HIS A 33 -0.25 -5.74 -4.80
CA HIS A 33 -0.47 -4.51 -5.54
C HIS A 33 -1.79 -3.89 -5.13
N TYR A 34 -1.75 -2.66 -4.66
CA TYR A 34 -2.92 -1.82 -4.45
C TYR A 34 -3.23 -1.08 -5.76
N ASN A 35 -4.38 -1.36 -6.37
CA ASN A 35 -4.81 -0.78 -7.64
C ASN A 35 -5.74 0.40 -7.41
N PHE A 36 -5.43 1.52 -8.06
CA PHE A 36 -6.28 2.69 -7.99
C PHE A 36 -7.58 2.52 -8.77
N ASP A 37 -8.68 2.91 -8.14
CA ASP A 37 -9.96 2.99 -8.82
C ASP A 37 -10.09 4.27 -9.67
N GLU A 38 -11.18 4.36 -10.45
CA GLU A 38 -11.39 5.51 -11.32
C GLU A 38 -11.60 6.82 -10.55
N TYR A 39 -12.16 6.77 -9.34
CA TYR A 39 -12.42 7.93 -8.51
C TYR A 39 -11.14 8.49 -7.91
N GLU A 40 -10.24 7.64 -7.43
CA GLU A 40 -8.92 8.00 -6.91
C GLU A 40 -8.07 8.63 -7.99
N MET A 41 -8.04 8.01 -9.17
CA MET A 41 -7.34 8.59 -10.32
C MET A 41 -7.90 9.96 -10.74
N LYS A 42 -9.22 10.15 -10.64
CA LYS A 42 -9.87 11.45 -10.91
C LYS A 42 -9.56 12.49 -9.84
N ALA A 43 -9.53 12.09 -8.57
CA ALA A 43 -9.21 12.97 -7.45
C ALA A 43 -7.77 13.47 -7.57
N ALA A 44 -6.82 12.57 -7.81
CA ALA A 44 -5.42 12.93 -8.04
C ALA A 44 -5.25 13.87 -9.24
N LYS A 45 -6.00 13.61 -10.32
CA LYS A 45 -5.97 14.47 -11.50
C LYS A 45 -6.50 15.87 -11.21
N ALA A 46 -7.64 15.96 -10.51
CA ALA A 46 -8.23 17.25 -10.14
C ALA A 46 -7.29 18.06 -9.25
N PHE A 47 -6.67 17.42 -8.26
CA PHE A 47 -5.66 18.05 -7.40
C PHE A 47 -4.50 18.61 -8.22
N ALA A 48 -3.91 17.79 -9.09
CA ALA A 48 -2.78 18.22 -9.92
C ALA A 48 -3.18 19.34 -10.92
N ASP A 49 -4.38 19.28 -11.50
CA ASP A 49 -4.91 20.33 -12.39
C ASP A 49 -5.13 21.67 -11.67
N GLU A 50 -5.44 21.66 -10.37
CA GLU A 50 -5.62 22.85 -9.55
C GLU A 50 -4.28 23.44 -9.07
N GLU A 51 -3.35 22.59 -8.61
CA GLU A 51 -2.08 23.02 -8.01
C GLU A 51 -1.00 23.33 -9.06
N CYS A 52 -1.02 22.65 -10.21
CA CYS A 52 -0.04 22.90 -11.27
C CYS A 52 -0.42 24.14 -12.08
N SER A 53 0.21 25.27 -11.74
CA SER A 53 -0.01 26.56 -12.41
C SER A 53 0.50 26.59 -13.86
N SER A 54 1.45 25.71 -14.20
CA SER A 54 2.12 25.64 -15.50
C SER A 54 1.45 24.59 -16.39
N LYS A 55 0.36 24.98 -17.06
CA LYS A 55 -0.43 24.08 -17.94
C LYS A 55 0.35 23.42 -19.09
N ASP A 56 1.57 23.88 -19.37
CA ASP A 56 2.41 23.41 -20.47
C ASP A 56 3.54 22.44 -20.04
N GLU A 57 3.73 22.19 -18.74
CA GLU A 57 4.73 21.22 -18.25
C GLU A 57 4.05 19.94 -17.77
N LYS A 58 3.70 19.08 -18.73
CA LYS A 58 3.10 17.77 -18.46
C LYS A 58 3.98 16.92 -17.52
N ASP A 59 5.30 17.01 -17.66
CA ASP A 59 6.24 16.25 -16.84
C ASP A 59 6.17 16.71 -15.38
N THR A 60 6.21 18.02 -15.12
CA THR A 60 6.08 18.62 -13.77
C THR A 60 4.73 18.30 -13.14
N TRP A 61 3.62 18.48 -13.88
CA TRP A 61 2.26 18.09 -13.45
C TRP A 61 2.23 16.64 -12.96
N TYR A 62 2.87 15.77 -13.73
CA TYR A 62 2.85 14.34 -13.48
C TYR A 62 3.72 13.93 -12.28
N SER A 63 4.99 14.33 -12.27
CA SER A 63 5.97 13.89 -11.28
C SER A 63 5.86 14.60 -9.93
N GLU A 64 5.42 15.86 -9.91
CA GLU A 64 5.41 16.68 -8.68
C GLU A 64 4.02 16.76 -8.02
N TYR A 65 2.94 16.48 -8.76
CA TYR A 65 1.58 16.61 -8.23
C TYR A 65 0.77 15.32 -8.35
N TYR A 66 0.62 14.78 -9.55
CA TYR A 66 -0.27 13.64 -9.77
C TYR A 66 0.23 12.35 -9.12
N MET A 67 1.49 11.96 -9.36
CA MET A 67 2.09 10.75 -8.79
C MET A 67 2.27 10.80 -7.27
N PRO A 68 2.77 11.91 -6.68
CA PRO A 68 2.84 12.02 -5.23
C PRO A 68 1.46 11.86 -4.57
N PHE A 69 0.43 12.52 -5.12
CA PHE A 69 -0.92 12.40 -4.56
C PHE A 69 -1.50 10.99 -4.67
N LEU A 70 -1.24 10.27 -5.77
CA LEU A 70 -1.62 8.86 -5.86
C LEU A 70 -0.85 7.99 -4.85
N SER A 71 0.42 8.30 -4.62
CA SER A 71 1.23 7.58 -3.62
C SER A 71 0.67 7.80 -2.21
N ASP A 72 0.22 9.02 -1.90
CA ASP A 72 -0.45 9.33 -0.63
C ASP A 72 -1.78 8.58 -0.50
N ILE A 73 -2.62 8.55 -1.53
CA ILE A 73 -3.86 7.75 -1.54
C ILE A 73 -3.56 6.27 -1.24
N ALA A 74 -2.56 5.69 -1.90
CA ALA A 74 -2.21 4.29 -1.68
C ALA A 74 -1.76 4.02 -0.25
N LYS A 75 -0.91 4.90 0.31
CA LYS A 75 -0.46 4.82 1.71
C LYS A 75 -1.66 4.88 2.65
N ASP A 76 -2.48 5.91 2.54
CA ASP A 76 -3.63 6.14 3.42
C ASP A 76 -4.61 4.96 3.40
N ASN A 77 -4.95 4.46 2.21
CA ASN A 77 -5.94 3.39 2.06
C ASN A 77 -5.40 2.02 2.52
N VAL A 78 -4.14 1.72 2.24
CA VAL A 78 -3.51 0.49 2.73
C VAL A 78 -3.33 0.56 4.24
N GLU A 79 -2.83 1.66 4.79
CA GLU A 79 -2.67 1.86 6.24
C GLU A 79 -4.01 1.69 6.96
N ALA A 80 -5.07 2.35 6.48
CA ALA A 80 -6.42 2.22 7.05
C ALA A 80 -6.91 0.77 7.03
N SER A 81 -6.75 0.07 5.90
CA SER A 81 -7.18 -1.33 5.77
C SER A 81 -6.40 -2.28 6.70
N VAL A 82 -5.10 -2.01 6.88
CA VAL A 82 -4.22 -2.77 7.77
C VAL A 82 -4.55 -2.51 9.24
N GLU A 83 -4.83 -1.26 9.61
CA GLU A 83 -5.28 -0.88 10.95
C GLU A 83 -6.63 -1.52 11.29
N ASP A 84 -7.62 -1.44 10.39
CA ASP A 84 -8.92 -2.07 10.56
C ASP A 84 -8.79 -3.60 10.74
N CYS A 85 -7.93 -4.24 9.95
CA CYS A 85 -7.63 -5.66 10.09
C CYS A 85 -6.95 -5.97 11.44
N ALA A 86 -5.99 -5.14 11.86
CA ALA A 86 -5.27 -5.34 13.11
C ALA A 86 -6.21 -5.26 14.32
N ASP A 87 -7.13 -4.29 14.30
CA ASP A 87 -8.13 -4.10 15.34
C ASP A 87 -9.16 -5.25 15.39
N GLU A 88 -9.69 -5.66 14.23
CA GLU A 88 -10.68 -6.75 14.12
C GLU A 88 -10.14 -8.07 14.72
N PHE A 89 -8.89 -8.41 14.40
CA PHE A 89 -8.27 -9.65 14.88
C PHE A 89 -7.45 -9.49 16.17
N SER A 90 -7.39 -8.28 16.74
CA SER A 90 -6.58 -7.94 17.91
C SER A 90 -5.12 -8.38 17.79
N ILE A 91 -4.53 -8.12 16.62
CA ILE A 91 -3.15 -8.43 16.26
C ILE A 91 -2.34 -7.14 16.09
N LYS A 92 -1.02 -7.27 15.92
CA LYS A 92 -0.16 -6.17 15.48
C LYS A 92 0.03 -6.26 13.99
N ALA A 93 -0.06 -5.13 13.31
CA ALA A 93 0.32 -5.02 11.91
C ALA A 93 1.09 -3.73 11.65
N GLU A 94 2.04 -3.80 10.72
CA GLU A 94 2.68 -2.61 10.13
C GLU A 94 2.75 -2.83 8.62
N CYS A 95 2.78 -1.74 7.85
CA CYS A 95 2.90 -1.80 6.40
C CYS A 95 3.95 -0.81 5.86
N LEU A 96 4.45 -1.13 4.67
CA LEU A 96 5.23 -0.24 3.83
C LEU A 96 4.59 -0.21 2.46
N VAL A 97 4.44 0.99 1.90
CA VAL A 97 3.83 1.21 0.60
C VAL A 97 4.80 2.02 -0.25
N HIS A 98 5.13 1.50 -1.42
CA HIS A 98 6.01 2.18 -2.35
C HIS A 98 5.33 3.36 -3.02
N ASP A 99 6.11 4.37 -3.37
CA ASP A 99 5.60 5.45 -4.20
C ASP A 99 5.27 4.91 -5.60
N CYS A 100 4.23 5.51 -6.20
CA CYS A 100 3.88 5.25 -7.59
C CYS A 100 4.94 5.85 -8.50
N THR A 101 5.66 5.00 -9.21
CA THR A 101 6.81 5.41 -10.03
C THR A 101 6.60 5.24 -11.54
N ASP A 102 5.50 4.61 -11.99
CA ASP A 102 5.26 4.32 -13.41
C ASP A 102 3.87 4.78 -13.89
N GLU A 103 3.86 5.59 -14.95
CA GLU A 103 2.70 6.03 -15.75
C GLU A 103 1.75 4.93 -16.21
N LYS A 104 2.26 3.72 -16.38
CA LYS A 104 1.50 2.60 -16.93
C LYS A 104 0.99 1.67 -15.83
N ASN A 105 1.65 1.66 -14.68
CA ASN A 105 1.29 0.81 -13.56
C ASN A 105 0.41 1.62 -12.63
N LYS A 106 -0.91 1.40 -12.76
CA LYS A 106 -1.93 2.01 -11.91
C LYS A 106 -2.00 1.33 -10.53
N PHE A 107 -0.84 0.99 -9.99
CA PHE A 107 -0.77 0.33 -8.70
C PHE A 107 0.45 0.78 -7.92
N SER A 108 0.34 0.66 -6.59
CA SER A 108 1.47 0.72 -5.67
C SER A 108 1.72 -0.67 -5.08
N GLU A 109 2.98 -1.00 -4.84
CA GLU A 109 3.33 -2.23 -4.11
C GLU A 109 3.28 -1.98 -2.61
N ALA A 110 2.60 -2.86 -1.90
CA ALA A 110 2.50 -2.85 -0.45
C ALA A 110 3.12 -4.13 0.14
N LEU A 111 3.81 -3.97 1.27
CA LEU A 111 4.29 -5.02 2.15
C LEU A 111 3.57 -4.86 3.49
N VAL A 112 2.94 -5.93 3.98
CA VAL A 112 2.27 -5.92 5.28
C VAL A 112 2.79 -7.07 6.12
N ILE A 113 3.06 -6.79 7.39
CA ILE A 113 3.53 -7.77 8.37
C ILE A 113 2.55 -7.81 9.51
N PHE A 114 1.97 -8.99 9.74
CA PHE A 114 1.10 -9.28 10.87
C PHE A 114 1.83 -10.14 11.90
N SER A 115 1.56 -9.90 13.18
CA SER A 115 2.08 -10.72 14.27
C SER A 115 1.11 -10.74 15.45
N GLU A 116 1.21 -11.77 16.29
CA GLU A 116 0.49 -11.77 17.56
C GLU A 116 0.97 -10.62 18.46
N GLY A 117 0.04 -9.98 19.18
CA GLY A 117 0.28 -8.68 19.83
C GLY A 117 1.45 -8.59 20.83
N ASN A 118 2.02 -9.72 21.27
CA ASN A 118 3.18 -9.75 22.14
C ASN A 118 4.53 -9.76 21.41
N LYS A 119 4.55 -9.94 20.08
CA LYS A 119 5.79 -9.97 19.30
C LYS A 119 6.17 -8.58 18.81
N SER A 120 7.47 -8.35 18.69
CA SER A 120 8.06 -7.16 18.12
C SER A 120 8.80 -7.56 16.86
N PHE A 121 8.62 -6.81 15.79
CA PHE A 121 9.35 -6.94 14.55
C PHE A 121 9.81 -5.56 14.09
N ASP A 122 10.62 -5.52 13.03
CA ASP A 122 11.14 -4.30 12.43
C ASP A 122 10.88 -4.43 10.93
N ILE A 123 9.89 -3.68 10.43
CA ILE A 123 9.44 -3.80 9.05
C ILE A 123 10.51 -3.36 8.06
N ASP A 124 11.28 -2.31 8.36
CA ASP A 124 12.39 -1.83 7.51
C ASP A 124 13.45 -2.90 7.33
N LYS A 125 13.80 -3.59 8.43
CA LYS A 125 14.75 -4.70 8.38
C LYS A 125 14.22 -5.84 7.51
N ILE A 126 12.96 -6.24 7.71
CA ILE A 126 12.36 -7.36 6.97
C ILE A 126 12.27 -7.03 5.48
N ALA A 127 11.77 -5.84 5.14
CA ALA A 127 11.70 -5.33 3.77
C ALA A 127 13.06 -5.43 3.06
N LYS A 128 14.12 -4.95 3.72
CA LYS A 128 15.49 -5.02 3.19
C LYS A 128 16.00 -6.46 2.98
N GLU A 129 15.67 -7.38 3.88
CA GLU A 129 16.11 -8.78 3.78
C GLU A 129 15.40 -9.53 2.64
N ILE A 130 14.13 -9.20 2.37
CA ILE A 130 13.35 -9.79 1.28
C ILE A 130 13.51 -9.05 -0.05
N GLY A 131 14.23 -7.93 -0.07
CA GLY A 131 14.43 -7.10 -1.26
C GLY A 131 13.16 -6.40 -1.72
N PHE A 132 12.33 -5.99 -0.76
CA PHE A 132 11.24 -5.03 -0.97
C PHE A 132 11.84 -3.63 -1.09
#